data_AF-A0A0P1BPA1-F1
#
_entry.id   AF-A0A0P1BPA1-F1
#
_cell.length_a   1.000
_cell.length_b   1.000
_cell.length_c   1.000
_cell.angle_alpha   90.00
_cell.angle_beta   90.00
_cell.angle_gamma   90.00
#
_symmetry.space_group_name_H-M   'P 1'
#
loop_
_entity.id
_entity.type
_entity.pdbx_description
1 polymer ?
#
loop_
_entity_poly.entity_id
_entity_poly.type
_entity_poly.pdbx_seq_one_letter_code
_entity_poly.pdbx_strand_id
1 'polypeptide(L)'
;MPPVAQVQGVPQQQSVTQKLMMGAMMGTGVGLCIGFIGGAFQIIRAGPGPRGTLATLGQFMGTSAATFGFFMSIGTVIRTEEMNGLDEARFRMLTARNGVTITPSSRQRNADAREG
;
A
#
# COMPACT_ATOMS: atom_id res chain seq x y z
N MET A 1 -27.56 1.99 23.38
CA MET A 1 -26.10 2.17 23.48
C MET A 1 -25.58 2.58 22.10
N PRO A 2 -24.97 3.77 21.94
CA PRO A 2 -24.44 4.20 20.66
C PRO A 2 -23.22 3.35 20.26
N PRO A 3 -23.05 3.01 18.98
CA PRO A 3 -21.90 2.25 18.51
C PRO A 3 -20.65 3.09 18.67
N VAL A 4 -19.64 2.54 19.33
CA VAL A 4 -18.28 3.08 19.35
C VAL A 4 -17.83 3.26 17.90
N ALA A 5 -17.79 4.51 17.45
CA ALA A 5 -17.10 4.87 16.22
C ALA A 5 -15.67 4.36 16.39
N GLN A 6 -15.31 3.31 15.65
CA GLN A 6 -13.93 2.91 15.54
C GLN A 6 -13.23 4.14 14.96
N VAL A 7 -12.50 4.82 15.84
CA VAL A 7 -11.58 5.90 15.50
C VAL A 7 -10.63 5.30 14.47
N GLN A 8 -10.97 5.48 13.19
CA GLN A 8 -10.08 5.22 12.08
C GLN A 8 -8.90 6.13 12.35
N GLY A 9 -7.79 5.51 12.77
CA GLY A 9 -6.71 6.17 13.50
C GLY A 9 -6.37 7.51 12.88
N VAL A 10 -6.28 8.53 13.75
CA VAL A 10 -5.60 9.80 13.47
C VAL A 10 -4.41 9.45 12.58
N PRO A 11 -4.31 9.96 11.32
CA PRO A 11 -3.14 9.69 10.51
C PRO A 11 -1.98 10.32 11.25
N GLN A 12 -1.26 9.49 12.00
CA GLN A 12 -0.05 9.87 12.69
C GLN A 12 0.82 10.51 11.62
N GLN A 13 1.24 11.75 11.84
CA GLN A 13 2.00 12.52 10.88
C GLN A 13 3.33 11.79 10.64
N GLN A 14 3.30 10.84 9.69
CA GLN A 14 4.43 9.95 9.43
C GLN A 14 5.54 10.83 8.90
N SER A 15 6.66 10.85 9.61
CA SER A 15 7.86 11.56 9.17
C SER A 15 8.25 11.11 7.76
N VAL A 16 8.96 11.97 7.01
CA VAL A 16 9.44 11.65 5.67
C VAL A 16 10.18 10.32 5.66
N THR A 17 11.00 10.06 6.70
CA THR A 17 11.70 8.79 6.90
C THR A 17 10.76 7.60 7.06
N GLN A 18 9.65 7.75 7.77
CA GLN A 18 8.67 6.69 7.97
C GLN A 18 7.88 6.39 6.69
N LYS A 19 7.57 7.42 5.88
CA LYS A 19 6.96 7.25 4.55
C LYS A 19 7.92 6.57 3.58
N LEU A 20 9.18 6.99 3.59
CA LEU A 20 10.26 6.42 2.81
C LEU A 20 10.44 4.93 3.15
N MET A 21 10.46 4.58 4.45
CA MET A 21 10.53 3.19 4.91
C MET A 21 9.30 2.37 4.53
N MET A 22 8.09 2.96 4.57
CA MET A 22 6.88 2.25 4.16
C MET A 22 6.92 1.86 2.68
N GLY A 23 7.32 2.80 1.81
CA GLY A 23 7.51 2.54 0.39
C GLY A 23 8.60 1.50 0.12
N ALA A 24 9.71 1.55 0.87
CA ALA A 24 10.78 0.57 0.78
C ALA A 24 10.33 -0.83 1.23
N MET A 25 9.63 -0.96 2.36
CA MET A 25 9.13 -2.25 2.87
C MET A 25 8.16 -2.91 1.88
N MET A 26 7.17 -2.15 1.40
CA MET A 26 6.18 -2.69 0.46
C MET A 26 6.80 -2.97 -0.91
N GLY A 27 7.67 -2.09 -1.39
CA GLY A 27 8.38 -2.24 -2.66
C GLY A 27 9.36 -3.42 -2.66
N THR A 28 10.10 -3.63 -1.57
CA THR A 28 11.01 -4.77 -1.44
C THR A 28 10.25 -6.09 -1.33
N GLY A 29 9.13 -6.13 -0.59
CA GLY A 29 8.27 -7.32 -0.52
C GLY A 29 7.76 -7.76 -1.89
N VAL A 30 7.16 -6.84 -2.66
CA VAL A 30 6.69 -7.14 -4.03
C VAL A 30 7.87 -7.48 -4.95
N GLY A 31 8.98 -6.75 -4.85
CA GLY A 31 10.18 -7.02 -5.64
C GLY A 31 10.80 -8.39 -5.38
N LEU A 32 10.77 -8.89 -4.13
CA LEU A 32 11.17 -10.26 -3.81
C LEU A 32 10.25 -11.31 -4.46
N CYS A 33 8.93 -11.10 -4.43
CA CYS A 33 7.98 -12.02 -5.06
C CYS A 33 8.15 -12.06 -6.58
N ILE A 34 8.26 -10.90 -7.24
CA ILE A 34 8.47 -10.82 -8.69
C ILE A 34 9.84 -11.40 -9.07
N GLY A 35 10.88 -11.08 -8.31
CA GLY A 35 12.22 -11.63 -8.51
C GLY A 35 12.27 -13.14 -8.27
N PHE A 36 11.47 -13.67 -7.36
CA PHE A 36 11.32 -15.11 -7.16
C PHE A 36 10.67 -15.77 -8.37
N ILE A 37 9.57 -15.23 -8.87
CA ILE A 37 8.86 -15.78 -10.04
C ILE A 37 9.74 -15.69 -11.29
N GLY A 38 10.30 -14.52 -11.58
CA GLY A 38 11.18 -14.31 -12.74
C GLY A 38 12.46 -15.13 -12.65
N GLY A 39 13.06 -15.22 -11.46
CA GLY A 39 14.25 -16.05 -11.22
C GLY A 39 13.96 -17.55 -11.33
N ALA A 40 12.85 -18.02 -10.76
CA ALA A 40 12.42 -19.42 -10.88
C ALA A 40 12.12 -19.79 -12.33
N PHE A 41 11.47 -18.91 -13.08
CA PHE A 41 11.20 -19.13 -14.50
C PHE A 41 12.49 -19.21 -15.33
N GLN A 42 13.47 -18.34 -15.06
CA GLN A 42 14.78 -18.38 -15.71
C GLN A 42 15.55 -19.67 -15.38
N ILE A 43 15.45 -20.15 -14.14
CA ILE A 43 16.08 -21.42 -13.71
C ILE A 43 15.44 -22.61 -14.42
N ILE A 44 14.11 -22.65 -14.52
CA ILE A 44 13.38 -23.75 -15.17
C ILE A 44 13.68 -23.77 -16.68
N ARG A 45 13.76 -22.59 -17.31
CA ARG A 45 13.97 -22.46 -18.76
C ARG A 45 15.43 -22.60 -19.19
N ALA A 46 16.35 -21.91 -18.53
CA ALA A 46 17.74 -21.80 -18.94
C ALA A 46 18.69 -22.69 -18.11
N GLY A 47 18.16 -23.40 -17.12
CA GLY A 47 18.92 -24.19 -16.16
C GLY A 47 19.47 -23.35 -15.00
N PRO A 48 19.94 -24.01 -13.92
CA PRO A 48 20.63 -23.33 -12.85
C PRO A 48 21.93 -22.74 -13.39
N GLY A 49 22.09 -21.41 -13.27
CA GLY A 49 23.27 -20.71 -13.77
C GLY A 49 24.59 -21.24 -13.18
N PRO A 50 25.76 -20.82 -13.70
CA PRO A 50 27.08 -21.34 -13.29
C PRO A 50 27.41 -21.16 -11.80
N ARG A 51 26.64 -20.33 -11.08
CA ARG A 51 26.75 -20.10 -9.62
C ARG A 51 25.74 -20.92 -8.81
N GLY A 52 24.98 -21.81 -9.45
CA GLY A 52 23.91 -22.60 -8.84
C GLY A 52 22.54 -21.91 -8.84
N THR A 53 21.53 -22.71 -8.51
CA THR A 53 20.11 -22.31 -8.48
C THR A 53 19.85 -21.17 -7.50
N LEU A 54 20.39 -21.29 -6.28
CA LEU A 54 20.14 -20.33 -5.19
C LEU A 54 20.82 -18.98 -5.45
N ALA A 55 22.02 -18.97 -6.01
CA ALA A 55 22.73 -17.73 -6.34
C ALA A 55 22.03 -16.96 -7.46
N THR A 56 21.58 -17.67 -8.50
CA THR A 56 20.81 -17.07 -9.61
C THR A 56 19.49 -16.52 -9.10
N LEU A 57 18.74 -17.31 -8.32
CA LEU A 57 17.48 -16.90 -7.72
C LEU A 57 17.66 -15.68 -6.80
N GLY A 58 18.65 -15.72 -5.93
CA GLY A 58 18.99 -14.62 -5.02
C GLY A 58 19.39 -13.35 -5.76
N GLN A 59 20.06 -13.45 -6.91
CA GLN A 59 20.43 -12.29 -7.73
C GLN A 59 19.20 -11.64 -8.38
N PHE A 60 18.25 -12.42 -8.89
CA PHE A 60 16.97 -11.91 -9.40
C PHE A 60 16.11 -11.28 -8.30
N MET A 61 15.98 -11.96 -7.16
CA MET A 61 15.26 -11.48 -5.99
C MET A 61 15.88 -10.19 -5.44
N GLY A 62 17.20 -10.16 -5.26
CA GLY A 62 17.93 -9.01 -4.74
C GLY A 62 17.85 -7.79 -5.66
N THR A 63 18.07 -7.98 -6.96
CA THR A 63 18.00 -6.88 -7.94
C THR A 63 16.58 -6.31 -8.05
N SER A 64 15.57 -7.19 -8.09
CA SER A 64 14.16 -6.78 -8.16
C SER A 64 13.74 -6.06 -6.88
N ALA A 65 14.06 -6.62 -5.70
CA ALA A 65 13.77 -6.01 -4.41
C ALA A 65 14.45 -4.64 -4.25
N ALA A 66 15.71 -4.51 -4.67
CA ALA A 66 16.44 -3.25 -4.62
C ALA A 66 15.79 -2.18 -5.51
N THR A 67 15.44 -2.55 -6.75
CA THR A 67 14.90 -1.59 -7.73
C THR A 67 13.48 -1.16 -7.36
N PHE A 68 12.59 -2.12 -7.08
CA PHE A 68 11.22 -1.80 -6.66
C PHE A 68 11.18 -1.11 -5.30
N GLY A 69 12.04 -1.51 -4.36
CA GLY A 69 12.20 -0.84 -3.07
C GLY A 69 12.64 0.61 -3.24
N PHE A 70 13.66 0.88 -4.04
CA PHE A 70 14.18 2.23 -4.25
C PHE A 70 13.15 3.16 -4.93
N PHE A 71 12.56 2.74 -6.05
CA PHE A 71 11.58 3.55 -6.76
C PHE A 71 10.30 3.78 -5.95
N MET A 72 9.79 2.75 -5.26
CA MET A 72 8.59 2.92 -4.43
C MET A 72 8.89 3.74 -3.17
N SER A 73 10.09 3.65 -2.60
CA SER A 73 10.50 4.47 -1.46
C SER A 73 10.49 5.96 -1.77
N ILE A 74 11.07 6.37 -2.91
CA ILE A 74 11.05 7.77 -3.39
C ILE A 74 9.64 8.17 -3.83
N GLY A 75 8.96 7.30 -4.60
CA GLY A 75 7.59 7.56 -5.07
C GLY A 75 6.61 7.77 -3.92
N THR A 76 6.79 7.09 -2.78
CA THR A 76 5.94 7.26 -1.60
C THR A 76 6.18 8.62 -0.94
N VAL A 77 7.41 9.13 -0.93
CA VAL A 77 7.71 10.47 -0.41
C VAL A 77 7.04 11.53 -1.31
N ILE A 78 7.32 11.52 -2.61
CA ILE A 78 6.81 12.52 -3.56
C ILE A 78 5.27 12.48 -3.64
N ARG A 79 4.67 11.29 -3.77
CA ARG A 79 3.20 11.14 -3.80
C ARG A 79 2.53 11.66 -2.55
N THR A 80 3.22 11.61 -1.41
CA THR A 80 2.65 12.13 -0.18
C THR A 80 2.85 13.64 -0.04
N GLU A 81 3.88 14.25 -0.65
CA GLU A 81 4.02 15.72 -0.64
C GLU A 81 2.86 16.42 -1.33
N GLU A 82 2.35 15.88 -2.45
CA GLU A 82 1.13 16.39 -3.10
C GLU A 82 -0.11 16.26 -2.22
N MET A 83 -0.18 15.22 -1.38
CA MET A 83 -1.39 14.86 -0.64
C MET A 83 -1.46 15.46 0.77
N ASN A 84 -0.38 16.07 1.29
CA ASN A 84 -0.21 16.32 2.73
C ASN A 84 -0.61 17.71 3.27
N GLY A 85 -1.21 18.63 2.51
CA GLY A 85 -1.44 19.99 3.04
C GLY A 85 -2.79 20.61 2.79
N LEU A 86 -3.27 20.57 1.56
CA LEU A 86 -4.37 21.46 1.14
C LEU A 86 -5.64 20.70 0.84
N ASP A 87 -5.57 19.47 0.34
CA ASP A 87 -6.76 18.72 -0.06
C ASP A 87 -7.50 18.10 1.12
N GLU A 88 -6.84 17.50 2.11
CA GLU A 88 -7.53 16.86 3.25
C GLU A 88 -8.16 17.90 4.19
N ALA A 89 -7.49 19.03 4.43
CA ALA A 89 -8.04 20.13 5.23
C ALA A 89 -9.20 20.82 4.50
N ARG A 90 -9.12 21.02 3.18
CA ARG A 90 -10.22 21.55 2.39
C ARG A 90 -11.36 20.56 2.24
N PHE A 91 -11.09 19.27 2.09
CA PHE A 91 -12.12 18.23 2.01
C PHE A 91 -12.87 18.08 3.34
N ARG A 92 -12.16 18.17 4.48
CA ARG A 92 -12.79 18.29 5.82
C ARG A 92 -13.59 19.58 5.97
N MET A 93 -13.08 20.72 5.51
CA MET A 93 -13.83 21.99 5.58
C MET A 93 -15.03 22.03 4.63
N LEU A 94 -14.95 21.40 3.46
CA LEU A 94 -16.05 21.27 2.50
C LEU A 94 -17.11 20.29 3.03
N THR A 95 -16.69 19.17 3.63
CA THR A 95 -17.60 18.23 4.29
C THR A 95 -18.26 18.87 5.52
N ALA A 96 -17.50 19.63 6.31
CA ALA A 96 -18.01 20.36 7.48
C ALA A 96 -18.93 21.54 7.11
N ARG A 97 -18.69 22.23 5.98
CA ARG A 97 -19.57 23.30 5.49
C ARG A 97 -20.81 22.78 4.77
N ASN A 98 -20.73 21.66 4.04
CA ASN A 98 -21.85 21.16 3.24
C ASN A 98 -22.67 20.05 3.90
N GLY A 99 -22.37 19.64 5.15
CA GLY A 99 -23.23 18.71 5.90
C GLY A 99 -23.49 17.36 5.21
N VAL A 100 -22.63 16.96 4.26
CA VAL A 100 -22.76 15.66 3.58
C VAL A 100 -22.03 14.64 4.43
N THR A 101 -22.72 14.19 5.47
CA THR A 101 -22.41 12.93 6.14
C THR A 101 -22.63 11.83 5.10
N ILE A 102 -21.55 11.27 4.55
CA ILE A 102 -21.63 10.05 3.75
C ILE A 102 -21.94 8.91 4.72
N THR A 103 -23.21 8.73 5.02
CA THR A 103 -23.73 7.56 5.73
C THR A 103 -23.57 6.36 4.79
N PRO A 104 -22.93 5.25 5.19
CA PRO A 104 -22.95 4.02 4.40
C PRO A 104 -24.36 3.41 4.48
N SER A 105 -25.24 3.81 3.57
CA SER A 105 -26.67 3.44 3.51
C SER A 105 -26.96 2.03 2.98
N SER A 106 -25.97 1.13 2.97
CA SER A 106 -26.14 -0.24 2.47
C SER A 106 -26.53 -1.27 3.53
N ARG A 107 -26.52 -0.94 4.84
CA ARG A 107 -26.96 -1.87 5.91
C ARG A 107 -28.44 -1.78 6.27
N GLN A 108 -29.10 -0.66 6.00
CA GLN A 108 -30.45 -0.42 6.52
C GLN A 108 -31.55 -1.08 5.67
N ARG A 109 -31.29 -1.31 4.38
CA ARG A 109 -32.24 -1.95 3.45
C ARG A 109 -32.52 -3.43 3.78
N ASN A 110 -31.60 -4.11 4.48
CA ASN A 110 -31.75 -5.52 4.87
C ASN A 110 -32.42 -5.72 6.24
N ALA A 111 -32.62 -4.64 7.01
CA ALA A 111 -33.35 -4.70 8.27
C ALA A 111 -34.87 -4.66 8.04
N ASP A 112 -35.33 -3.83 7.09
CA ASP A 112 -36.76 -3.71 6.74
C ASP A 112 -37.33 -4.95 6.03
N ALA A 113 -36.49 -5.72 5.32
CA ALA A 113 -36.95 -6.90 4.59
C ALA A 113 -37.20 -8.14 5.48
N ARG A 114 -37.01 -8.02 6.80
CA ARG A 114 -37.20 -9.12 7.77
C ARG A 114 -38.43 -8.96 8.67
N GLU A 115 -39.15 -7.84 8.56
CA GLU A 115 -40.35 -7.55 9.36
C GLU A 115 -41.64 -7.42 8.51
N GLY A 116 -41.60 -7.85 7.24
CA GLY A 116 -42.76 -7.91 6.33
C GLY A 116 -43.22 -9.34 6.05
#